data_AF-G7Y5B0-F1
#
_entry.id   AF-G7Y5B0-F1
#
_cell.length_a   1.000
_cell.length_b   1.000
_cell.length_c   1.000
_cell.angle_alpha   90.00
_cell.angle_beta   90.00
_cell.angle_gamma   90.00
#
_symmetry.space_group_name_H-M   'P 1'
#
loop_
_entity.id
_entity.type
_entity.pdbx_description
1 polymer ?
#
loop_
_entity_poly.entity_id
_entity_poly.type
_entity_poly.pdbx_seq_one_letter_code
_entity_poly.pdbx_strand_id
1 'polypeptide(L)'
;MDSESSLLMYLEISPDCQDAVPLLDLRLPHFSKLIKRVMKKIDRGHDSVDRKLQQLTAAGELEDSPFKIIAKKDPGPLDLLFARLPGANGQNEVYQLPFVHLLVRRTDDW
;
A
#
# COMPACT_ATOMS: atom_id res chain seq x y z
N MET A 1 8.76 24.27 -3.82
CA MET A 1 8.64 23.36 -2.67
C MET A 1 7.71 22.27 -3.10
N ASP A 2 8.24 21.09 -3.40
CA ASP A 2 7.40 19.91 -3.62
C ASP A 2 6.74 19.62 -2.27
N SER A 3 5.46 19.94 -2.12
CA SER A 3 4.69 19.54 -0.96
C SER A 3 4.68 18.03 -0.98
N GLU A 4 5.41 17.38 -0.06
CA GLU A 4 5.20 15.95 0.21
C GLU A 4 3.74 15.81 0.60
N SER A 5 2.90 15.37 -0.34
CA SER A 5 1.50 15.09 -0.04
C SER A 5 1.48 13.84 0.83
N SER A 6 1.23 14.03 2.13
CA SER A 6 0.96 12.91 3.02
C SER A 6 -0.24 12.13 2.49
N LEU A 7 -0.04 10.83 2.26
CA LEU A 7 -1.07 9.90 1.79
C LEU A 7 -1.27 8.81 2.84
N LEU A 8 -2.52 8.46 3.09
CA LEU A 8 -2.85 7.28 3.88
C LEU A 8 -2.96 6.07 2.96
N MET A 9 -2.51 4.92 3.45
CA MET A 9 -2.74 3.65 2.77
C MET A 9 -3.69 2.80 3.62
N TYR A 10 -4.76 2.32 3.00
CA TYR A 10 -5.63 1.31 3.57
C TYR A 10 -5.31 -0.03 2.89
N LEU A 11 -4.99 -1.05 3.68
CA LEU A 11 -4.67 -2.38 3.18
C LEU A 11 -5.84 -3.33 3.48
N GLU A 12 -6.52 -3.76 2.44
CA GLU A 12 -7.58 -4.76 2.49
C GLU A 12 -6.99 -6.13 2.08
N ILE A 13 -7.08 -7.08 3.01
CA ILE A 13 -6.67 -8.46 2.78
C ILE A 13 -7.93 -9.31 2.67
N SER A 14 -8.17 -9.88 1.49
CA SER A 14 -9.31 -10.78 1.28
C SER A 14 -9.21 -12.00 2.21
N PRO A 15 -10.31 -12.54 2.74
CA PRO A 15 -10.28 -13.68 3.66
C PRO A 15 -9.54 -14.92 3.14
N ASP A 16 -9.54 -15.16 1.83
CA ASP A 16 -8.84 -16.25 1.14
C ASP A 16 -7.34 -15.97 0.88
N CYS A 17 -6.88 -14.77 1.22
CA CYS A 17 -5.51 -14.28 1.06
C CYS A 17 -4.76 -14.10 2.40
N GLN A 18 -5.24 -14.68 3.50
CA GLN A 18 -4.59 -14.54 4.82
C GLN A 18 -3.15 -15.07 4.82
N ASP A 19 -2.83 -16.06 4.00
CA ASP A 19 -1.47 -16.60 3.85
C ASP A 19 -0.48 -15.56 3.27
N ALA A 20 -0.97 -14.45 2.70
CA ALA A 20 -0.13 -13.36 2.21
C ALA A 20 0.39 -12.45 3.33
N VAL A 21 -0.22 -12.46 4.52
CA VAL A 21 0.11 -11.55 5.64
C VAL A 21 1.62 -11.50 5.96
N PRO A 22 2.36 -12.63 6.02
CA PRO A 22 3.80 -12.62 6.28
C PRO A 22 4.63 -11.86 5.21
N LEU A 23 4.10 -11.73 3.99
CA LEU A 23 4.77 -11.03 2.88
C LEU A 23 4.56 -9.51 2.95
N LEU A 24 3.64 -9.03 3.78
CA LEU A 24 3.21 -7.63 3.88
C LEU A 24 3.93 -6.88 5.01
N ASP A 25 5.19 -7.23 5.26
CA ASP A 25 5.99 -6.64 6.33
C ASP A 25 6.94 -5.56 5.78
N LEU A 26 6.75 -4.30 6.18
CA LEU A 26 7.59 -3.18 5.77
C LEU A 26 9.05 -3.29 6.25
N ARG A 27 9.35 -4.18 7.20
CA ARG A 27 10.72 -4.53 7.59
C ARG A 27 11.43 -5.36 6.52
N LEU A 28 10.69 -6.03 5.63
CA LEU A 28 11.25 -6.74 4.49
C LEU A 28 11.69 -5.75 3.39
N PRO A 29 12.98 -5.72 3.00
CA PRO A 29 13.49 -4.73 2.05
C PRO A 29 12.80 -4.77 0.67
N HIS A 30 12.45 -5.97 0.20
CA HIS A 30 11.77 -6.15 -1.09
C HIS A 30 10.33 -5.60 -1.06
N PHE A 31 9.58 -5.85 0.01
CA PHE A 31 8.23 -5.31 0.17
C PHE A 31 8.24 -3.80 0.37
N SER A 32 9.12 -3.26 1.23
CA SER A 32 9.29 -1.81 1.39
C SER A 32 9.62 -1.11 0.05
N LYS A 33 10.51 -1.70 -0.75
CA LYS A 33 10.86 -1.21 -2.08
C LYS A 33 9.69 -1.29 -3.06
N LEU A 34 8.87 -2.34 -2.97
CA LEU A 34 7.65 -2.47 -3.76
C LEU A 34 6.67 -1.35 -3.45
N ILE A 35 6.34 -1.11 -2.19
CA ILE A 35 5.40 -0.05 -1.76
C ILE A 35 5.89 1.33 -2.20
N LYS A 36 7.18 1.65 -2.02
CA LYS A 36 7.75 2.91 -2.51
C LYS A 36 7.57 3.11 -4.03
N ARG A 37 7.71 2.02 -4.81
CA ARG A 37 7.50 2.07 -6.28
C ARG A 37 6.04 2.21 -6.65
N VAL A 38 5.15 1.57 -5.90
CA VAL A 38 3.69 1.73 -6.07
C VAL A 38 3.29 3.17 -5.81
N MET A 39 3.67 3.74 -4.66
CA MET A 39 3.35 5.13 -4.31
C MET A 39 3.89 6.12 -5.33
N LYS A 40 5.15 5.97 -5.75
CA LYS A 40 5.74 6.82 -6.80
C LYS A 40 4.96 6.79 -8.12
N LYS A 41 4.28 5.68 -8.45
CA LYS A 41 3.40 5.63 -9.62
C LYS A 41 2.07 6.34 -9.35
N ILE A 42 1.46 6.15 -8.19
CA ILE A 42 0.25 6.88 -7.81
C ILE A 42 0.47 8.40 -7.82
N ASP A 43 1.61 8.86 -7.28
CA ASP A 43 2.00 10.27 -7.25
C ASP A 43 2.18 10.86 -8.66
N ARG A 44 2.60 10.03 -9.62
CA ARG A 44 2.71 10.39 -11.05
C ARG A 44 1.36 10.40 -11.77
N GLY A 45 0.25 10.19 -11.07
CA GLY A 45 -1.10 10.24 -11.64
C GLY A 45 -1.59 8.90 -12.20
N HIS A 46 -0.95 7.77 -11.87
CA HIS A 46 -1.53 6.47 -12.20
C HIS A 46 -2.74 6.18 -11.28
N ASP A 47 -3.89 5.85 -11.87
CA ASP A 47 -5.11 5.52 -11.11
C ASP A 47 -5.04 4.15 -10.44
N SER A 48 -4.30 3.21 -11.04
CA SER A 48 -4.09 1.89 -10.46
C SER A 48 -2.70 1.32 -10.78
N VAL A 49 -2.18 0.51 -9.85
CA VAL A 49 -0.91 -0.20 -9.95
C VAL A 49 -1.09 -1.63 -9.44
N ASP A 50 -0.98 -2.61 -10.33
CA ASP A 50 -0.97 -4.04 -10.00
C ASP A 50 0.47 -4.58 -9.94
N ARG A 51 0.85 -5.22 -8.84
CA ARG A 51 2.16 -5.87 -8.68
C ARG A 51 2.07 -7.17 -7.90
N LYS A 52 2.77 -8.19 -8.37
CA LYS A 52 3.00 -9.41 -7.60
C LYS A 52 3.79 -9.13 -6.33
N LEU A 53 3.43 -9.83 -5.26
CA LEU A 53 4.24 -9.93 -4.05
C LEU A 53 5.36 -10.93 -4.29
N GLN A 54 6.50 -10.67 -3.65
CA GLN A 54 7.65 -11.55 -3.70
C GLN A 54 7.84 -12.20 -2.34
N GLN A 55 8.41 -13.39 -2.32
CA GLN A 55 8.74 -14.13 -1.11
C GLN A 55 10.20 -14.59 -1.13
N LEU A 56 10.77 -14.76 0.06
CA LEU A 56 12.10 -15.36 0.20
C LEU A 56 11.96 -16.87 0.31
N THR A 57 12.70 -17.61 -0.52
CA THR A 57 12.81 -19.06 -0.43
C THR A 57 13.65 -19.46 0.79
N ALA A 58 13.62 -20.74 1.15
CA ALA A 58 14.50 -21.30 2.17
C ALA A 58 16.00 -21.12 1.83
N ALA A 59 16.34 -20.99 0.55
CA ALA A 59 17.70 -20.71 0.07
C ALA A 59 18.07 -19.22 0.15
N GLY A 60 17.15 -18.34 0.56
CA GLY A 60 17.34 -16.89 0.61
C GLY A 60 17.18 -16.19 -0.75
N GLU A 61 16.66 -16.89 -1.76
CA GLU A 61 16.39 -16.33 -3.08
C GLU A 61 15.02 -15.65 -3.11
N LEU A 62 14.87 -14.61 -3.92
CA LEU A 62 13.61 -13.86 -4.04
C LEU A 62 12.83 -14.35 -5.25
N GLU A 63 11.61 -14.84 -5.04
CA GLU A 63 10.73 -15.36 -6.09
C GLU A 63 9.34 -14.70 -6.05
N ASP A 64 8.57 -14.87 -7.14
CA ASP A 64 7.17 -14.45 -7.18
C ASP A 64 6.33 -15.34 -6.25
N SER A 65 5.52 -14.72 -5.39
CA SER A 65 4.51 -15.42 -4.59
C SER A 65 3.21 -15.59 -5.39
N PRO A 66 2.26 -16.44 -4.92
CA PRO A 66 0.94 -16.59 -5.54
C PRO A 66 -0.01 -15.41 -5.22
N PHE A 67 0.50 -14.30 -4.70
CA PHE A 67 -0.27 -13.13 -4.30
C PHE A 67 0.18 -11.88 -5.04
N LYS A 68 -0.73 -10.92 -5.18
CA LYS A 68 -0.48 -9.60 -5.74
C LYS A 68 -1.15 -8.52 -4.91
N ILE A 69 -0.59 -7.32 -4.99
CA ILE A 69 -1.20 -6.09 -4.51
C ILE A 69 -1.73 -5.29 -5.69
N ILE A 70 -2.97 -4.81 -5.56
CA ILE A 70 -3.58 -3.87 -6.49
C ILE A 70 -3.78 -2.58 -5.71
N ALA A 71 -2.95 -1.59 -5.99
CA ALA A 71 -3.14 -0.25 -5.48
C ALA A 71 -4.10 0.51 -6.39
N LYS A 72 -5.07 1.20 -5.80
CA LYS A 72 -5.97 2.10 -6.49
C LYS A 72 -5.95 3.46 -5.80
N LYS A 73 -5.72 4.50 -6.60
CA LYS A 73 -5.98 5.87 -6.19
C LYS A 73 -7.49 6.02 -6.26
N ASP A 74 -8.16 5.84 -5.14
CA ASP A 74 -9.61 5.78 -5.11
C ASP A 74 -10.19 7.20 -4.94
N PRO A 75 -11.04 7.68 -5.87
CA PRO A 75 -11.79 8.93 -5.72
C PRO A 75 -13.22 8.71 -5.18
N GLY A 76 -13.61 7.48 -4.80
CA GLY A 76 -14.96 7.17 -4.30
C GLY A 76 -15.37 7.99 -3.08
N PRO A 77 -16.68 8.08 -2.74
CA PRO A 77 -17.20 8.98 -1.72
C PRO A 77 -16.65 8.51 -0.37
N LEU A 78 -15.48 9.04 -0.02
CA LEU A 78 -14.93 8.88 1.30
C LEU A 78 -15.89 9.60 2.22
N ASP A 79 -16.65 8.82 2.97
CA ASP A 79 -17.14 9.21 4.28
C ASP A 79 -15.90 9.56 5.13
N LEU A 80 -15.39 10.77 4.87
CA LEU A 80 -14.30 11.51 5.50
C LEU A 80 -13.30 10.67 6.31
N LEU A 81 -12.21 10.22 5.68
CA LEU A 81 -11.06 9.67 6.40
C LEU A 81 -10.24 10.82 7.01
N PHE A 82 -10.34 10.93 8.32
CA PHE A 82 -9.55 11.87 9.11
C PHE A 82 -8.42 11.16 9.84
N ALA A 83 -7.20 11.70 9.76
CA ALA A 83 -6.09 11.29 10.60
C ALA A 83 -5.76 12.37 11.62
N ARG A 84 -5.58 11.96 12.88
CA ARG A 84 -5.01 12.82 13.93
C ARG A 84 -3.49 12.65 13.91
N LEU A 85 -2.75 13.66 13.46
CA LEU A 85 -1.29 13.63 13.34
C LEU A 85 -0.67 14.78 14.16
N PRO A 86 0.58 14.65 14.63
CA PRO A 86 1.30 15.76 15.25
C PRO A 86 1.49 16.91 14.25
N GLY A 87 0.94 18.07 14.59
CA GLY A 87 1.15 19.33 13.86
C GLY A 87 2.50 19.97 14.21
N ALA A 88 2.90 20.96 13.42
CA ALA A 88 4.19 21.63 13.56
C ALA A 88 4.36 22.38 14.89
N ASN A 89 3.25 22.70 15.57
CA ASN A 89 3.21 23.35 16.88
C ASN A 89 3.25 22.36 18.07
N GLY A 90 3.42 21.07 17.81
CA GLY A 90 3.41 20.02 18.83
C GLY A 90 2.02 19.63 19.33
N GLN A 91 0.95 20.26 18.85
CA GLN A 91 -0.43 19.81 19.08
C GLN A 91 -0.85 18.83 17.99
N ASN A 92 -1.84 17.99 18.31
CA ASN A 92 -2.39 17.11 17.28
C ASN A 92 -3.41 17.87 16.44
N GLU A 93 -3.27 17.77 15.12
CA GLU A 93 -4.19 18.34 14.14
C GLU A 93 -4.94 17.23 13.41
N VAL A 94 -6.13 17.55 12.91
CA VAL A 94 -6.97 16.62 12.16
C VAL A 94 -6.82 16.94 10.67
N TYR A 95 -6.32 15.98 9.90
CA TYR A 95 -6.12 16.11 8.47
C TYR A 95 -7.11 15.22 7.71
N GLN A 96 -7.75 15.78 6.69
CA GLN A 96 -8.38 15.00 5.65
C GLN A 96 -7.29 14.64 4.63
N LEU A 97 -6.93 13.36 4.56
CA LEU A 97 -5.85 12.90 3.69
C LEU A 97 -6.41 12.12 2.51
N PRO A 98 -5.84 12.29 1.30
CA PRO A 98 -6.14 11.37 0.22
C PRO A 98 -5.64 9.97 0.61
N PHE A 99 -6.35 8.94 0.16
CA PHE A 99 -6.05 7.56 0.49
C PHE A 99 -5.73 6.74 -0.76
N VAL A 100 -4.85 5.76 -0.59
CA VAL A 100 -4.59 4.72 -1.57
C VAL A 100 -5.12 3.41 -1.01
N HIS A 101 -6.03 2.79 -1.73
CA HIS A 101 -6.56 1.48 -1.38
C HIS A 101 -5.64 0.40 -1.95
N LEU A 102 -4.99 -0.36 -1.08
CA LEU A 102 -4.20 -1.54 -1.42
C LEU A 102 -5.06 -2.79 -1.20
N LEU A 103 -5.33 -3.53 -2.28
CA LEU A 103 -6.07 -4.78 -2.25
C LEU A 103 -5.11 -5.94 -2.42
N VAL A 104 -5.16 -6.95 -1.54
CA VAL A 104 -4.44 -8.21 -1.72
C VAL A 104 -5.36 -9.23 -2.41
N ARG A 105 -4.85 -9.87 -3.46
CA ARG A 105 -5.55 -10.91 -4.24
C ARG A 105 -4.60 -12.05 -4.60
N ARG A 106 -5.12 -13.23 -4.91
CA ARG A 106 -4.32 -14.29 -5.53
C ARG A 106 -4.02 -13.93 -6.98
N THR A 107 -2.92 -14.43 -7.52
CA THR A 107 -2.55 -14.18 -8.93
C THR A 107 -3.46 -14.90 -9.92
N ASP A 108 -4.14 -15.95 -9.48
CA ASP A 108 -4.97 -16.82 -10.33
C ASP A 108 -6.47 -16.44 -10.31
N ASP A 109 -6.84 -15.42 -9.54
CA ASP A 109 -8.20 -14.85 -9.55
C ASP A 109 -8.33 -13.95 -10.80
N TRP A 110 -8.78 -14.55 -11.91
CA TRP A 110 -9.18 -13.88 -13.15
C TRP A 110 -10.67 -13.50 -13.12
#